data_AF-A0A5Y0WWQ5-F1
#
_entry.id   AF-A0A5Y0WWQ5-F1
#
_cell.length_a   1.000
_cell.length_b   1.000
_cell.length_c   1.000
_cell.angle_alpha   90.00
_cell.angle_beta   90.00
_cell.angle_gamma   90.00
#
_symmetry.space_group_name_H-M   'P 1'
#
loop_
_entity.id
_entity.type
_entity.pdbx_description
1 polymer ?
#
loop_
_entity_poly.entity_id
_entity_poly.type
_entity_poly.pdbx_seq_one_letter_code
_entity_poly.pdbx_strand_id
1 'polypeptide(L)'
;MQTKQRLDVPLSLKSVSDSGEFEGYGSVFGVKDSHDDVVMSGAFAASLRAWSDRKALPALLWQHRMDEPIGVYTEMKEDDVGLYVRGRLLIDDDPLAKRAHAHMKAGSLTGLSIGYVLKDWEYDRTKEAFLLKEIDLWEVSLVTFPSNDEARISDVKNALARGEIPEQKKIERVLRDVGLSRTQAKAFMAGGYSALSLRDAEDVGSALNALKNLNF
;
A
#
# COMPACT_ATOMS: atom_id res chain seq x y z
N MET A 1 15.75 -10.54 21.17
CA MET A 1 15.15 -9.30 20.64
C MET A 1 14.31 -9.71 19.44
N GLN A 2 12.97 -9.78 19.58
CA GLN A 2 12.12 -10.13 18.43
C GLN A 2 12.16 -8.96 17.45
N THR A 3 12.72 -9.17 16.27
CA THR A 3 12.75 -8.19 15.19
C THR A 3 11.33 -8.03 14.68
N LYS A 4 10.69 -6.89 14.96
CA LYS A 4 9.41 -6.51 14.32
C LYS A 4 9.69 -6.26 12.86
N GLN A 5 9.03 -7.00 11.99
CA GLN A 5 9.09 -6.79 10.54
C GLN A 5 7.88 -5.98 10.10
N ARG A 6 8.02 -5.30 8.97
CA ARG A 6 7.01 -4.44 8.37
C ARG A 6 6.83 -4.86 6.94
N LEU A 7 5.57 -4.96 6.52
CA LEU A 7 5.21 -5.28 5.15
C LEU A 7 4.05 -4.35 4.82
N ASP A 8 4.10 -3.79 3.63
CA ASP A 8 3.15 -2.77 3.23
C ASP A 8 2.44 -3.24 1.99
N VAL A 9 1.24 -2.72 1.73
CA VAL A 9 0.44 -3.09 0.56
C VAL A 9 -0.32 -1.88 0.03
N PRO A 10 -0.60 -1.80 -1.30
CA PRO A 10 -1.55 -0.84 -1.84
C PRO A 10 -2.81 -0.81 -1.01
N LEU A 11 -3.04 0.36 -0.44
CA LEU A 11 -4.34 0.70 0.04
C LEU A 11 -5.20 1.02 -1.18
N SER A 12 -6.06 0.07 -1.57
CA SER A 12 -7.30 0.42 -2.23
C SER A 12 -8.17 1.11 -1.18
N LEU A 13 -7.88 2.39 -0.91
CA LEU A 13 -8.73 3.24 -0.09
C LEU A 13 -9.99 3.46 -0.92
N LYS A 14 -10.92 2.51 -0.90
CA LYS A 14 -12.13 2.57 -1.73
C LYS A 14 -12.94 3.82 -1.40
N SER A 15 -12.85 4.29 -0.16
CA SER A 15 -13.41 5.55 0.29
C SER A 15 -12.79 6.00 1.62
N VAL A 16 -12.75 7.32 1.82
CA VAL A 16 -12.72 7.95 3.13
C VAL A 16 -13.98 8.78 3.23
N SER A 17 -14.81 8.49 4.24
CA SER A 17 -16.01 9.28 4.50
C SER A 17 -15.65 10.59 5.21
N ASP A 18 -16.58 11.54 5.20
CA ASP A 18 -16.46 12.72 6.04
C ASP A 18 -16.51 12.40 7.54
N SER A 19 -17.04 11.24 7.92
CA SER A 19 -17.06 10.72 9.30
C SER A 19 -15.77 9.99 9.72
N GLY A 20 -14.74 9.95 8.87
CA GLY A 20 -13.45 9.33 9.19
C GLY A 20 -13.44 7.80 9.06
N GLU A 21 -14.46 7.21 8.43
CA GLU A 21 -14.48 5.79 8.09
C GLU A 21 -13.67 5.53 6.83
N PHE A 22 -13.01 4.40 6.78
CA PHE A 22 -12.23 3.96 5.61
C PHE A 22 -12.18 2.44 5.51
N GLU A 23 -11.86 1.96 4.32
CA GLU A 23 -11.62 0.55 4.05
C GLU A 23 -10.52 0.35 3.02
N GLY A 24 -9.93 -0.85 3.01
CA GLY A 24 -9.00 -1.27 1.99
C GLY A 24 -8.22 -2.52 2.39
N TYR A 25 -7.08 -2.75 1.73
CA TYR A 25 -6.23 -3.89 2.03
C TYR A 25 -4.99 -3.45 2.81
N GLY A 26 -4.81 -4.03 3.99
CA GLY A 26 -3.58 -3.90 4.76
C GLY A 26 -2.47 -4.79 4.22
N SER A 27 -2.85 -5.91 3.61
CA SER A 27 -1.95 -6.78 2.85
C SER A 27 -2.63 -7.43 1.64
N VAL A 28 -1.89 -7.83 0.60
CA VAL A 28 -2.32 -8.50 -0.64
C VAL A 28 -1.40 -9.70 -0.82
N PHE A 29 -1.97 -10.84 -1.17
CA PHE A 29 -1.25 -12.09 -1.26
C PHE A 29 -0.46 -12.24 -2.56
N GLY A 30 0.65 -12.97 -2.51
CA GLY A 30 1.41 -13.36 -3.70
C GLY A 30 2.23 -12.26 -4.37
N VAL A 31 2.14 -11.02 -3.88
CA VAL A 31 2.91 -9.88 -4.38
C VAL A 31 4.19 -9.75 -3.56
N LYS A 32 5.33 -9.66 -4.27
CA LYS A 32 6.65 -9.43 -3.68
C LYS A 32 6.79 -7.96 -3.31
N ASP A 33 7.18 -7.66 -2.07
CA ASP A 33 7.39 -6.30 -1.59
C ASP A 33 8.85 -5.83 -1.75
N SER A 34 9.15 -4.59 -1.33
CA SER A 34 10.50 -4.03 -1.42
C SER A 34 11.53 -4.62 -0.44
N HIS A 35 11.10 -5.51 0.47
CA HIS A 35 11.95 -6.26 1.39
C HIS A 35 12.15 -7.71 0.92
N ASP A 36 11.72 -8.02 -0.31
CA ASP A 36 11.70 -9.35 -0.88
C ASP A 36 10.76 -10.32 -0.15
N ASP A 37 9.72 -9.83 0.54
CA ASP A 37 8.72 -10.64 1.21
C ASP A 37 7.47 -10.85 0.34
N VAL A 38 6.85 -12.03 0.43
CA VAL A 38 5.59 -12.38 -0.23
C VAL A 38 4.65 -12.98 0.82
N VAL A 39 3.54 -12.30 1.12
CA VAL A 39 2.53 -12.85 2.02
C VAL A 39 1.73 -13.94 1.32
N MET A 40 1.65 -15.12 1.93
CA MET A 40 0.86 -16.23 1.43
C MET A 40 -0.58 -16.17 1.97
N SER A 41 -1.54 -16.67 1.19
CA SER A 41 -2.92 -16.83 1.67
C SER A 41 -2.94 -17.72 2.92
N GLY A 42 -3.68 -17.30 3.95
CA GLY A 42 -3.75 -17.97 5.25
C GLY A 42 -2.72 -17.49 6.27
N ALA A 43 -1.77 -16.63 5.89
CA ALA A 43 -0.71 -16.16 6.78
C ALA A 43 -1.22 -15.38 8.00
N PHE A 44 -2.38 -14.73 7.90
CA PHE A 44 -3.00 -14.00 9.01
C PHE A 44 -3.97 -14.85 9.83
N ALA A 45 -4.42 -16.00 9.32
CA ALA A 45 -5.53 -16.78 9.88
C ALA A 45 -5.34 -17.11 11.37
N ALA A 46 -4.14 -17.51 11.78
CA ALA A 46 -3.83 -17.82 13.18
C ALA A 46 -3.87 -16.57 14.08
N SER A 47 -3.29 -15.45 13.63
CA SER A 47 -3.30 -14.19 14.37
C SER A 47 -4.71 -13.63 14.52
N LEU A 48 -5.51 -13.62 13.45
CA LEU A 48 -6.89 -13.11 13.48
C LEU A 48 -7.78 -13.93 14.42
N ARG A 49 -7.62 -15.26 14.48
CA ARG A 49 -8.29 -16.09 15.49
C ARG A 49 -7.89 -15.69 16.91
N ALA A 50 -6.59 -15.53 17.18
CA ALA A 50 -6.11 -15.13 18.50
C ALA A 50 -6.59 -13.73 18.93
N TRP A 51 -6.76 -12.80 18.00
CA TRP A 51 -7.40 -11.51 18.26
C TRP A 51 -8.90 -11.65 18.54
N SER A 52 -9.61 -12.46 17.75
CA SER A 52 -11.04 -12.74 17.94
C SER A 52 -11.34 -13.36 19.30
N ASP A 53 -10.53 -14.33 19.76
CA ASP A 53 -10.67 -14.96 21.09
C ASP A 53 -10.56 -13.95 22.23
N ARG A 54 -9.80 -12.87 22.03
CA ARG A 54 -9.63 -11.75 22.96
C ARG A 54 -10.68 -10.66 22.78
N LYS A 55 -11.63 -10.82 21.85
CA LYS A 55 -12.64 -9.82 21.46
C LYS A 55 -12.01 -8.47 21.08
N ALA A 56 -10.89 -8.52 20.37
CA ALA A 56 -10.13 -7.35 19.96
C ALA A 56 -9.66 -7.50 18.49
N LEU A 57 -9.10 -6.43 17.95
CA LEU A 57 -8.47 -6.39 16.63
C LEU A 57 -7.07 -5.76 16.75
N PRO A 58 -6.19 -5.99 15.77
CA PRO A 58 -4.91 -5.28 15.67
C PRO A 58 -5.07 -3.76 15.76
N ALA A 59 -4.02 -3.07 16.20
CA ALA A 59 -4.08 -1.62 16.40
C ALA A 59 -4.08 -0.84 15.08
N LEU A 60 -4.79 0.29 15.05
CA LEU A 60 -4.73 1.30 13.99
C LEU A 60 -3.84 2.46 14.45
N LEU A 61 -2.63 2.53 13.90
CA LEU A 61 -1.59 3.46 14.36
C LEU A 61 -1.21 4.48 13.29
N TRP A 62 -0.60 5.58 13.74
CA TRP A 62 0.07 6.54 12.87
C TRP A 62 1.51 6.11 12.59
N GLN A 63 1.86 5.79 11.34
CA GLN A 63 3.26 5.59 10.91
C GLN A 63 4.04 4.58 11.79
N HIS A 64 3.40 3.47 12.19
CA HIS A 64 3.97 2.45 13.10
C HIS A 64 4.36 2.94 14.49
N ARG A 65 3.88 4.11 14.92
CA ARG A 65 4.12 4.62 16.27
C ARG A 65 3.17 3.95 17.24
N MET A 66 3.72 3.01 18.03
CA MET A 66 2.99 2.22 19.02
C MET A 66 2.35 3.06 20.14
N ASP A 67 2.83 4.29 20.33
CA ASP A 67 2.32 5.28 21.27
C ASP A 67 1.26 6.22 20.66
N GLU A 68 0.97 6.11 19.36
CA GLU A 68 0.07 7.00 18.63
C GLU A 68 -1.07 6.23 17.92
N PRO A 69 -2.00 5.62 18.66
CA PRO A 69 -3.24 5.09 18.09
C PRO A 69 -4.14 6.24 17.62
N ILE A 70 -4.73 6.11 16.44
CA ILE A 70 -5.50 7.18 15.79
C ILE A 70 -6.94 6.77 15.46
N GLY A 71 -7.33 5.57 15.86
CA GLY A 71 -8.62 5.00 15.49
C GLY A 71 -8.77 3.56 15.93
N VAL A 72 -9.82 2.93 15.41
CA VAL A 72 -10.12 1.52 15.64
C VAL A 72 -10.50 0.83 14.33
N TYR A 73 -10.11 -0.43 14.18
CA TYR A 73 -10.69 -1.29 13.16
C TYR A 73 -12.07 -1.80 13.62
N THR A 74 -12.99 -1.93 12.68
CA THR A 74 -14.34 -2.47 12.86
C THR A 74 -14.52 -3.80 12.14
N GLU A 75 -13.71 -4.08 11.11
CA GLU A 75 -13.64 -5.37 10.42
C GLU A 75 -12.19 -5.63 9.99
N MET A 76 -11.76 -6.89 10.12
CA MET A 76 -10.50 -7.37 9.56
C MET A 76 -10.64 -8.85 9.21
N LYS A 77 -10.32 -9.22 7.97
CA LYS A 77 -10.44 -10.60 7.48
C LYS A 77 -9.48 -10.85 6.32
N GLU A 78 -9.16 -12.13 6.11
CA GLU A 78 -8.60 -12.57 4.85
C GLU A 78 -9.70 -12.84 3.83
N ASP A 79 -9.44 -12.51 2.57
CA ASP A 79 -10.21 -12.93 1.40
C ASP A 79 -9.27 -13.39 0.27
N ASP A 80 -9.79 -13.62 -0.94
CA ASP A 80 -9.00 -14.10 -2.07
C ASP A 80 -7.93 -13.10 -2.54
N VAL A 81 -8.04 -11.83 -2.13
CA VAL A 81 -7.09 -10.76 -2.47
C VAL A 81 -6.02 -10.63 -1.40
N GLY A 82 -6.41 -10.61 -0.12
CA GLY A 82 -5.48 -10.26 0.95
C GLY A 82 -6.12 -10.07 2.32
N LEU A 83 -5.48 -9.25 3.15
CA LEU A 83 -6.00 -8.79 4.44
C LEU A 83 -6.86 -7.55 4.23
N TYR A 84 -8.17 -7.76 4.10
CA TYR A 84 -9.16 -6.69 4.07
C TYR A 84 -9.36 -6.08 5.45
N VAL A 85 -9.49 -4.76 5.51
CA VAL A 85 -9.76 -3.99 6.73
C VAL A 85 -10.85 -2.93 6.51
N ARG A 86 -11.64 -2.68 7.55
CA ARG A 86 -12.50 -1.49 7.68
C ARG A 86 -12.25 -0.87 9.04
N GLY A 87 -12.11 0.46 9.09
CA GLY A 87 -11.80 1.18 10.32
C GLY A 87 -12.41 2.58 10.37
N ARG A 88 -12.25 3.21 11.52
CA ARG A 88 -12.72 4.55 11.84
C ARG A 88 -11.64 5.32 12.58
N LEU A 89 -11.32 6.51 12.09
CA LEU A 89 -10.49 7.49 12.79
C LEU A 89 -11.31 8.25 13.85
N LEU A 90 -10.68 8.57 14.98
CA LEU A 90 -11.29 9.37 16.05
C LEU A 90 -11.21 10.88 15.75
N ILE A 91 -11.74 11.31 14.60
CA ILE A 91 -11.51 12.66 14.04
C ILE A 91 -12.08 13.82 14.89
N ASP A 92 -13.06 13.55 15.75
CA ASP A 92 -13.70 14.56 16.59
C ASP A 92 -12.99 14.70 17.96
N ASP A 93 -12.33 13.64 18.42
CA ASP A 93 -11.77 13.54 19.76
C ASP A 93 -10.24 13.61 19.79
N ASP A 94 -9.58 13.23 18.68
CA ASP A 94 -8.12 13.18 18.58
C ASP A 94 -7.60 14.12 17.46
N PRO A 95 -6.82 15.17 17.81
CA PRO A 95 -6.17 16.04 16.84
C PRO A 95 -5.27 15.31 15.84
N LEU A 96 -4.61 14.21 16.25
CA LEU A 96 -3.76 13.43 15.36
C LEU A 96 -4.59 12.65 14.34
N ALA A 97 -5.66 11.97 14.77
CA ALA A 97 -6.63 11.34 13.89
C ALA A 97 -7.25 12.33 12.89
N LYS A 98 -7.63 13.53 13.36
CA LYS A 98 -8.15 14.61 12.49
C LYS A 98 -7.15 15.05 11.43
N ARG A 99 -5.87 15.19 11.82
CA ARG A 99 -4.77 15.49 10.89
C ARG A 99 -4.60 14.36 9.87
N ALA A 100 -4.61 13.11 10.32
CA ALA A 100 -4.50 11.94 9.45
C ALA A 100 -5.61 11.93 8.39
N HIS A 101 -6.87 12.12 8.81
CA HIS A 101 -8.02 12.21 7.92
C HIS A 101 -7.87 13.31 6.87
N ALA A 102 -7.43 14.51 7.26
CA ALA A 102 -7.18 15.59 6.33
C ALA A 102 -6.12 15.23 5.27
N HIS A 103 -5.02 14.57 5.68
CA HIS A 103 -3.97 14.12 4.75
C HIS A 103 -4.43 12.97 3.86
N MET A 104 -5.28 12.07 4.33
CA MET A 104 -5.91 11.04 3.49
C MET A 104 -6.78 11.67 2.42
N LYS A 105 -7.65 12.62 2.78
CA LYS A 105 -8.49 13.36 1.81
C LYS A 105 -7.65 14.16 0.81
N ALA A 106 -6.54 14.73 1.26
CA ALA A 106 -5.62 15.48 0.40
C ALA A 106 -4.69 14.57 -0.44
N GLY A 107 -4.67 13.25 -0.20
CA GLY A 107 -3.81 12.30 -0.92
C GLY A 107 -2.32 12.37 -0.56
N SER A 108 -1.98 12.90 0.63
CA SER A 108 -0.59 12.94 1.14
C SER A 108 -0.30 11.85 2.19
N LEU A 109 -1.34 11.13 2.62
CA LEU A 109 -1.26 9.89 3.37
C LEU A 109 -2.01 8.82 2.57
N THR A 110 -1.28 7.89 1.94
CA THR A 110 -1.83 7.09 0.83
C THR A 110 -1.79 5.58 1.05
N GLY A 111 -1.17 5.09 2.13
CA GLY A 111 -0.94 3.66 2.31
C GLY A 111 -1.41 3.08 3.64
N LEU A 112 -1.55 1.75 3.65
CA LEU A 112 -1.56 0.95 4.87
C LEU A 112 -0.30 0.09 4.93
N SER A 113 0.10 -0.23 6.15
CA SER A 113 1.24 -1.09 6.40
C SER A 113 1.02 -1.97 7.61
N ILE A 114 1.36 -3.25 7.50
CA ILE A 114 1.28 -4.19 8.60
C ILE A 114 2.56 -4.20 9.43
N GLY A 115 2.39 -4.22 10.75
CA GLY A 115 3.44 -4.55 11.70
C GLY A 115 3.19 -5.93 12.28
N TYR A 116 4.18 -6.81 12.16
CA TYR A 116 4.03 -8.21 12.54
C TYR A 116 5.32 -8.83 13.06
N VAL A 117 5.18 -10.06 13.55
CA VAL A 117 6.30 -10.96 13.89
C VAL A 117 6.17 -12.23 13.05
N LEU A 118 7.27 -12.64 12.42
CA LEU A 118 7.31 -13.89 11.66
C LEU A 118 7.11 -15.11 12.58
N LYS A 119 6.28 -16.07 12.14
CA LYS A 119 6.09 -17.36 12.80
C LYS A 119 6.54 -18.53 11.91
N ASP A 120 6.11 -18.53 10.65
CA ASP A 120 6.52 -19.52 9.64
C ASP A 120 6.81 -18.83 8.30
N TRP A 121 7.94 -19.18 7.69
CA TRP A 121 8.41 -18.61 6.44
C TRP A 121 9.44 -19.52 5.77
N GLU A 122 9.60 -19.38 4.46
CA GLU A 122 10.69 -20.02 3.72
C GLU A 122 11.25 -19.10 2.63
N TYR A 123 12.49 -19.33 2.21
CA TYR A 123 13.07 -18.61 1.07
C TYR A 123 12.85 -19.38 -0.23
N ASP A 124 12.12 -18.79 -1.17
CA ASP A 124 11.92 -19.29 -2.53
C ASP A 124 13.03 -18.75 -3.44
N ARG A 125 13.92 -19.64 -3.88
CA ARG A 125 15.05 -19.29 -4.75
C ARG A 125 14.63 -18.91 -6.17
N THR A 126 13.48 -19.37 -6.64
CA THR A 126 12.97 -19.05 -7.98
C THR A 126 12.36 -17.67 -8.01
N LYS A 127 11.68 -17.28 -6.92
CA LYS A 127 11.11 -15.93 -6.76
C LYS A 127 12.09 -14.93 -6.16
N GLU A 128 13.24 -15.41 -5.68
CA GLU A 128 14.22 -14.65 -4.91
C GLU A 128 13.55 -13.87 -3.77
N ALA A 129 12.66 -14.53 -3.02
CA ALA A 129 11.78 -13.90 -2.04
C ALA A 129 11.50 -14.81 -0.83
N PHE A 130 11.22 -14.22 0.33
CA PHE A 130 10.70 -14.93 1.49
C PHE A 130 9.19 -15.08 1.39
N LEU A 131 8.71 -16.33 1.38
CA LEU A 131 7.29 -16.64 1.43
C LEU A 131 6.86 -16.67 2.90
N LEU A 132 6.04 -15.71 3.31
CA LEU A 132 5.54 -15.59 4.67
C LEU A 132 4.27 -16.44 4.79
N LYS A 133 4.38 -17.57 5.51
CA LYS A 133 3.32 -18.58 5.63
C LYS A 133 2.47 -18.40 6.88
N GLU A 134 3.05 -17.87 7.95
CA GLU A 134 2.33 -17.52 9.16
C GLU A 134 2.99 -16.30 9.82
N ILE A 135 2.17 -15.32 10.15
CA ILE A 135 2.60 -14.12 10.85
C ILE A 135 1.69 -13.80 12.03
N ASP A 136 2.31 -13.27 13.07
CA ASP A 136 1.62 -12.68 14.21
C ASP A 136 1.44 -11.19 13.95
N LEU A 137 0.27 -10.83 13.40
CA LEU A 137 -0.13 -9.46 13.10
C LEU A 137 -0.45 -8.66 14.38
N TRP A 138 0.21 -7.51 14.54
CA TRP A 138 0.05 -6.64 15.71
C TRP A 138 -0.73 -5.37 15.39
N GLU A 139 -0.48 -4.79 14.23
CA GLU A 139 -1.05 -3.50 13.84
C GLU A 139 -1.11 -3.37 12.33
N VAL A 140 -2.02 -2.49 11.89
CA VAL A 140 -2.06 -2.00 10.52
C VAL A 140 -2.11 -0.47 10.60
N SER A 141 -1.05 0.19 10.15
CA SER A 141 -0.82 1.63 10.27
C SER A 141 -1.20 2.38 9.02
N LEU A 142 -1.68 3.62 9.19
CA LEU A 142 -1.68 4.59 8.09
C LEU A 142 -0.27 5.11 7.86
N VAL A 143 0.20 5.04 6.60
CA VAL A 143 1.56 5.42 6.22
C VAL A 143 1.60 6.37 5.03
N THR A 144 2.63 7.21 4.99
CA THR A 144 2.86 8.12 3.84
C THR A 144 3.42 7.39 2.63
N PHE A 145 4.26 6.37 2.86
CA PHE A 145 4.94 5.65 1.80
C PHE A 145 4.78 4.14 2.02
N PRO A 146 3.77 3.49 1.40
CA PRO A 146 3.69 2.04 1.42
C PRO A 146 4.82 1.42 0.58
N SER A 147 5.39 0.33 1.08
CA SER A 147 6.48 -0.46 0.47
C SER A 147 6.09 -1.31 -0.75
N ASN A 148 4.81 -1.71 -0.94
CA ASN A 148 4.42 -2.52 -2.10
C ASN A 148 4.31 -1.69 -3.40
N ASP A 149 4.91 -2.23 -4.45
CA ASP A 149 5.00 -1.70 -5.81
C ASP A 149 3.64 -1.36 -6.43
N GLU A 150 2.62 -2.19 -6.21
CA GLU A 150 1.26 -1.94 -6.71
C GLU A 150 0.62 -0.68 -6.11
N ALA A 151 1.03 -0.28 -4.90
CA ALA A 151 0.61 0.96 -4.26
C ALA A 151 1.16 2.17 -4.99
N ARG A 152 2.44 2.10 -5.35
CA ARG A 152 3.14 3.15 -6.10
C ARG A 152 2.56 3.28 -7.51
N ILE A 153 2.23 2.16 -8.14
CA ILE A 153 1.58 2.11 -9.46
C ILE A 153 0.20 2.76 -9.39
N SER A 154 -0.61 2.42 -8.37
CA SER A 154 -1.95 3.00 -8.17
C SER A 154 -1.90 4.51 -7.93
N ASP A 155 -0.94 4.99 -7.14
CA ASP A 155 -0.70 6.42 -6.92
C ASP A 155 -0.37 7.18 -8.21
N VAL A 156 0.50 6.60 -9.05
CA VAL A 156 0.84 7.19 -10.36
C VAL A 156 -0.36 7.17 -11.30
N LYS A 157 -1.12 6.06 -11.36
CA LYS A 157 -2.36 5.97 -12.16
C LYS A 157 -3.39 7.01 -11.71
N ASN A 158 -3.57 7.21 -10.41
CA ASN A 158 -4.51 8.18 -9.84
C ASN A 158 -4.10 9.62 -10.11
N ALA A 159 -2.81 9.97 -9.96
CA ALA A 159 -2.29 11.29 -10.32
C ALA A 159 -2.50 11.59 -11.82
N LEU A 160 -2.17 10.63 -12.68
CA LEU A 160 -2.41 10.74 -14.12
C LEU A 160 -3.90 10.86 -14.46
N ALA A 161 -4.79 10.17 -13.74
CA ALA A 161 -6.25 10.28 -13.91
C ALA A 161 -6.79 11.67 -13.52
N ARG A 162 -6.14 12.34 -12.57
CA ARG A 162 -6.44 13.75 -12.20
C ARG A 162 -5.80 14.79 -13.13
N GLY A 163 -5.07 14.36 -14.16
CA GLY A 163 -4.35 15.25 -15.08
C GLY A 163 -3.08 15.85 -14.46
N GLU A 164 -2.62 15.32 -13.33
CA GLU A 164 -1.34 15.68 -12.73
C GLU A 164 -0.22 14.89 -13.41
N ILE A 165 0.95 15.52 -13.59
CA ILE A 165 2.15 14.84 -14.07
C ILE A 165 3.00 14.51 -12.84
N PRO A 166 3.13 13.23 -12.45
CA PRO A 166 3.97 12.83 -11.33
C PRO A 166 5.44 13.14 -11.60
N GLU A 167 6.21 13.38 -10.54
CA GLU A 167 7.65 13.64 -10.67
C GLU A 167 8.39 12.52 -11.41
N GLN A 168 9.42 12.88 -12.20
CA GLN A 168 10.24 11.94 -12.97
C GLN A 168 10.72 10.74 -12.17
N LYS A 169 11.21 10.98 -10.95
CA LYS A 169 11.71 9.93 -10.07
C LYS A 169 10.61 8.94 -9.66
N LYS A 170 9.37 9.39 -9.55
CA LYS A 170 8.22 8.55 -9.18
C LYS A 170 7.82 7.65 -10.35
N ILE A 171 7.85 8.18 -11.58
CA ILE A 171 7.56 7.40 -12.79
C ILE A 171 8.70 6.43 -13.13
N GLU A 172 9.97 6.86 -13.05
CA GLU A 172 11.12 5.97 -13.25
C GLU A 172 11.09 4.78 -12.28
N ARG A 173 10.69 5.04 -11.03
CA ARG A 173 10.57 3.99 -10.01
C ARG A 173 9.44 3.03 -10.35
N VAL A 174 8.24 3.54 -10.66
CA VAL A 174 7.11 2.71 -11.11
C VAL A 174 7.46 1.86 -12.34
N LEU A 175 8.19 2.41 -13.31
CA LEU A 175 8.64 1.64 -14.49
C LEU A 175 9.54 0.48 -14.10
N ARG A 176 10.39 0.65 -13.09
CA ARG A 176 11.25 -0.41 -12.57
C ARG A 176 10.46 -1.44 -11.78
N ASP A 177 9.51 -0.97 -10.99
CA ASP A 177 8.62 -1.79 -10.18
C ASP A 177 7.76 -2.71 -11.07
N VAL A 178 7.44 -2.31 -12.31
CA VAL A 178 6.75 -3.15 -13.32
C VAL A 178 7.71 -4.00 -14.19
N GLY A 179 8.99 -4.11 -13.80
CA GLY A 179 9.95 -5.03 -14.41
C GLY A 179 10.91 -4.43 -15.44
N LEU A 180 10.91 -3.11 -15.67
CA LEU A 180 11.95 -2.51 -16.52
C LEU A 180 13.28 -2.42 -15.76
N SER A 181 14.38 -2.79 -16.42
CA SER A 181 15.72 -2.49 -15.90
C SER A 181 15.93 -0.98 -15.77
N ARG A 182 16.89 -0.57 -14.92
CA ARG A 182 17.25 0.85 -14.74
C ARG A 182 17.58 1.55 -16.06
N THR A 183 18.19 0.85 -17.01
CA THR A 183 18.50 1.37 -18.34
C THR A 183 17.25 1.52 -19.20
N GLN A 184 16.34 0.54 -19.18
CA GLN A 184 15.06 0.60 -19.90
C GLN A 184 14.14 1.69 -19.35
N ALA A 185 14.03 1.81 -18.02
CA ALA A 185 13.25 2.87 -17.37
C ALA A 185 13.78 4.27 -17.74
N LYS A 186 15.11 4.47 -17.71
CA LYS A 186 15.72 5.74 -18.15
C LYS A 186 15.48 6.04 -19.63
N ALA A 187 15.56 5.04 -20.51
CA ALA A 187 15.29 5.21 -21.93
C ALA A 187 13.82 5.58 -22.18
N PHE A 188 12.88 4.92 -21.48
CA PHE A 188 11.47 5.25 -21.52
C PHE A 188 11.21 6.68 -21.04
N MET A 189 11.82 7.08 -19.92
CA MET A 189 11.70 8.44 -19.37
C MET A 189 12.26 9.51 -20.31
N ALA A 190 13.37 9.22 -21.01
CA ALA A 190 13.99 10.17 -21.95
C ALA A 190 13.12 10.44 -23.19
N GLY A 191 12.33 9.45 -23.64
CA GLY A 191 11.44 9.57 -24.80
C GLY A 191 9.99 9.96 -24.46
N GLY A 192 9.45 9.46 -23.34
CA GLY A 192 8.03 9.60 -22.99
C GLY A 192 7.71 10.70 -21.98
N TYR A 193 8.60 11.01 -21.04
CA TYR A 193 8.34 12.06 -20.03
C TYR A 193 8.40 13.47 -20.62
N SER A 194 9.31 13.69 -21.56
CA SER A 194 9.42 14.92 -22.35
C SER A 194 8.15 15.21 -23.15
N ALA A 195 7.46 14.19 -23.65
CA ALA A 195 6.16 14.33 -24.31
C ALA A 195 5.03 14.70 -23.34
N LEU A 196 5.03 14.15 -22.11
CA LEU A 196 4.05 14.52 -21.07
C LEU A 196 4.22 15.97 -20.57
N SER A 197 5.42 16.54 -20.68
CA SER A 197 5.74 17.93 -20.28
C SER A 197 5.32 18.99 -21.31
N LEU A 198 4.94 18.60 -22.53
CA LEU A 198 4.52 19.52 -23.57
C LEU A 198 3.00 19.68 -23.49
N ARG A 199 2.56 20.88 -23.13
CA ARG A 199 1.14 21.26 -22.98
C ARG A 199 0.31 21.14 -24.26
N ASP A 200 0.93 20.89 -25.40
CA ASP A 200 0.29 20.88 -26.71
C ASP A 200 0.74 19.65 -27.52
N ALA A 201 0.02 18.54 -27.42
CA ALA A 201 -0.11 17.56 -28.49
C ALA A 201 -1.22 16.55 -28.18
N GLU A 202 -2.00 16.19 -29.20
CA GLU A 202 -2.91 15.02 -29.24
C GLU A 202 -2.21 13.70 -28.81
N ASP A 203 -0.88 13.70 -28.72
CA ASP A 203 0.00 12.58 -28.37
C ASP A 203 0.06 12.28 -26.85
N VAL A 204 -0.20 13.26 -25.98
CA VAL A 204 -0.26 13.05 -24.51
C VAL A 204 -1.41 12.12 -24.14
N GLY A 205 -2.55 12.23 -24.84
CA GLY A 205 -3.68 11.32 -24.69
C GLY A 205 -3.36 9.89 -25.09
N SER A 206 -2.54 9.71 -26.12
CA SER A 206 -2.08 8.40 -26.59
C SER A 206 -1.14 7.72 -25.57
N ALA A 207 -0.16 8.46 -25.05
CA ALA A 207 0.77 7.97 -24.02
C ALA A 207 0.06 7.67 -22.68
N LEU A 208 -0.87 8.53 -22.26
CA LEU A 208 -1.73 8.30 -21.10
C LEU A 208 -2.63 7.08 -21.30
N ASN A 209 -3.21 6.90 -22.48
CA ASN A 209 -4.02 5.73 -22.78
C ASN A 209 -3.18 4.44 -22.82
N ALA A 210 -1.95 4.50 -23.34
CA ALA A 210 -1.03 3.37 -23.28
C ALA A 210 -0.71 2.98 -21.83
N LEU A 211 -0.43 3.95 -20.95
CA LEU A 211 -0.20 3.71 -19.52
C LEU A 211 -1.46 3.22 -18.78
N LYS A 212 -2.65 3.74 -19.13
CA LYS A 212 -3.93 3.31 -18.57
C LYS A 212 -4.31 1.89 -19.00
N ASN A 213 -3.92 1.48 -20.21
CA ASN A 213 -4.23 0.18 -20.81
C ASN A 213 -3.12 -0.86 -20.61
N LEU A 214 -2.08 -0.56 -19.82
CA LEU A 214 -1.15 -1.59 -19.34
C LEU A 214 -1.92 -2.51 -18.38
N ASN A 215 -2.32 -3.66 -18.92
CA ASN A 215 -2.78 -4.79 -18.14
C ASN A 215 -1.55 -5.55 -17.64
N PHE A 216 -1.45 -5.70 -16.32
CA PHE A 216 -0.51 -6.59 -15.65
C PHE A 216 -1.18 -7.93 -15.44
#